data_AF-A0A239I7B0-F1
#
_entry.id   AF-A0A239I7B0-F1
#
_cell.length_a   1.000
_cell.length_b   1.000
_cell.length_c   1.000
_cell.angle_alpha   90.00
_cell.angle_beta   90.00
_cell.angle_gamma   90.00
#
_symmetry.space_group_name_H-M   'P 1'
#
loop_
_entity.id
_entity.type
_entity.pdbx_description
1 polymer ?
#
loop_
_entity_poly.entity_id
_entity_poly.type
_entity_poly.pdbx_seq_one_letter_code
_entity_poly.pdbx_strand_id
1 'polypeptide(L)'
;MPRPPSLTWTPTSACPRVAGLRLSPDGRRLVVGVGTPAREGDRYTTAWWEIDPAGTRPARRLTRSNRGEAAAAFTAAGDLLFTSARPDPEGEPDDEPVTALWLQPAAGGDARVVASPPGGVRGVVVSAPERSCSARR
;
A
#
# COMPACT_ATOMS: atom_id res chain seq x y z
N MET A 1 -40.35 -30.95 4.68
CA MET A 1 -39.87 -29.74 3.99
C MET A 1 -38.51 -29.37 4.57
N PRO A 2 -37.44 -29.16 3.77
CA PRO A 2 -36.18 -28.66 4.29
C PRO A 2 -36.32 -27.18 4.66
N ARG A 3 -35.74 -26.78 5.80
CA ARG A 3 -35.64 -25.37 6.22
C ARG A 3 -34.73 -24.62 5.24
N PRO A 4 -35.08 -23.39 4.81
CA PRO A 4 -34.15 -22.57 4.03
C PRO A 4 -32.92 -22.21 4.88
N PRO A 5 -31.73 -22.06 4.27
CA PRO A 5 -30.54 -21.64 4.99
C PRO A 5 -30.78 -20.26 5.62
N SER A 6 -30.48 -20.13 6.92
CA SER A 6 -30.56 -18.86 7.63
C SER A 6 -29.58 -17.87 7.01
N LEU A 7 -30.10 -16.73 6.54
CA LEU A 7 -29.31 -15.59 6.10
C LEU A 7 -28.60 -15.01 7.32
N THR A 8 -27.40 -15.50 7.61
CA THR A 8 -26.52 -14.87 8.59
C THR A 8 -25.97 -13.59 7.97
N TRP A 9 -26.36 -12.44 8.51
CA TRP A 9 -25.80 -11.15 8.11
C TRP A 9 -24.35 -11.08 8.61
N THR A 10 -23.41 -10.89 7.69
CA THR A 10 -22.01 -10.62 8.05
C THR A 10 -21.93 -9.24 8.68
N PRO A 11 -21.39 -9.09 9.91
CA PRO A 11 -21.25 -7.79 10.52
C PRO A 11 -20.42 -6.87 9.63
N THR A 12 -20.83 -5.61 9.46
CA THR A 12 -20.11 -4.63 8.63
C THR A 12 -18.63 -4.51 9.06
N SER A 13 -18.33 -4.73 10.34
CA SER A 13 -16.97 -4.76 10.89
C SER A 13 -16.07 -5.85 10.30
N ALA A 14 -16.64 -6.90 9.69
CA ALA A 14 -15.88 -7.96 9.05
C ALA A 14 -15.60 -7.70 7.55
N CYS A 15 -16.17 -6.63 6.97
CA CYS A 15 -16.00 -6.31 5.56
C CYS A 15 -14.64 -5.61 5.30
N PRO A 16 -13.86 -6.04 4.29
CA PRO A 16 -12.69 -5.31 3.83
C PRO A 16 -13.04 -3.90 3.35
N ARG A 17 -12.17 -2.93 3.65
CA ARG A 17 -12.32 -1.52 3.25
C ARG A 17 -11.29 -1.18 2.20
N VAL A 18 -11.73 -0.62 1.07
CA VAL A 18 -10.83 -0.21 -0.02
C VAL A 18 -10.69 1.31 -0.02
N ALA A 19 -9.46 1.81 -0.02
CA ALA A 19 -9.15 3.25 -0.02
C ALA A 19 -7.79 3.52 -0.68
N GLY A 20 -7.41 4.81 -0.78
CA GLY A 20 -6.03 5.19 -1.13
C GLY A 20 -5.61 4.84 -2.56
N LEU A 21 -6.53 4.93 -3.52
CA LEU A 21 -6.28 4.64 -4.94
C LEU A 21 -5.14 5.52 -5.51
N ARG A 22 -4.17 4.90 -6.19
CA ARG A 22 -3.07 5.58 -6.91
C ARG A 22 -2.79 4.89 -8.23
N LEU A 23 -2.65 5.67 -9.31
CA LEU A 23 -2.24 5.19 -10.63
C LEU A 23 -0.78 5.59 -10.89
N SER A 24 0.02 4.70 -11.46
CA SER A 24 1.38 4.99 -11.88
C SER A 24 1.41 6.01 -13.01
N PRO A 25 2.51 6.79 -13.17
CA PRO A 25 2.60 7.80 -14.23
C PRO A 25 2.41 7.25 -15.65
N ASP A 26 2.79 5.99 -15.88
CA ASP A 26 2.62 5.30 -17.17
C ASP A 26 1.22 4.66 -17.35
N GLY A 27 0.36 4.73 -16.34
CA GLY A 27 -0.99 4.18 -16.35
C GLY A 27 -1.06 2.65 -16.26
N ARG A 28 0.06 1.94 -16.10
CA ARG A 28 0.12 0.47 -16.17
C ARG A 28 -0.10 -0.22 -14.83
N ARG A 29 0.03 0.50 -13.72
CA ARG A 29 -0.10 -0.02 -12.36
C ARG A 29 -1.09 0.81 -11.56
N LEU A 30 -2.16 0.17 -11.08
CA LEU A 30 -3.09 0.76 -10.13
C LEU A 30 -2.86 0.10 -8.77
N VAL A 31 -2.73 0.88 -7.71
CA VAL A 31 -2.68 0.35 -6.35
C VAL A 31 -3.80 0.88 -5.49
N VAL A 32 -4.30 0.03 -4.60
CA VAL A 32 -5.31 0.36 -3.58
C VAL A 32 -4.90 -0.21 -2.24
N GLY A 33 -5.26 0.50 -1.17
CA GLY A 33 -5.15 0.01 0.19
C GLY A 33 -6.39 -0.82 0.51
N VAL A 34 -6.19 -2.06 0.93
CA VAL A 34 -7.26 -2.94 1.41
C VAL A 34 -7.06 -3.15 2.91
N GLY A 35 -7.91 -2.52 3.70
CA GLY A 35 -8.00 -2.69 5.14
C GLY A 35 -8.84 -3.91 5.49
N THR A 36 -8.24 -4.87 6.18
CA THR A 36 -8.97 -6.00 6.78
C THR A 36 -8.91 -5.90 8.30
N PRO A 37 -9.93 -6.39 9.04
CA PRO A 37 -9.83 -6.51 10.49
C PRO A 37 -8.56 -7.27 10.86
N ALA A 38 -7.85 -6.79 11.87
CA ALA A 38 -6.75 -7.52 12.48
C ALA A 38 -7.29 -8.82 13.08
N ARG A 39 -6.39 -9.79 13.32
CA ARG A 39 -6.77 -11.10 13.86
C ARG A 39 -7.51 -11.00 15.19
N GLU A 40 -7.16 -10.00 16.00
CA GLU A 40 -7.79 -9.72 17.30
C GLU A 40 -9.13 -8.95 17.17
N GLY A 41 -9.41 -8.37 16.00
CA GLY A 41 -10.66 -7.66 15.71
C GLY A 41 -10.76 -6.25 16.31
N ASP A 42 -9.70 -5.77 16.95
CA ASP A 42 -9.60 -4.47 17.63
C ASP A 42 -9.31 -3.30 16.67
N ARG A 43 -8.68 -3.57 15.53
CA ARG A 43 -8.29 -2.57 14.53
C ARG A 43 -8.35 -3.11 13.11
N TYR A 44 -8.22 -2.22 12.13
CA TYR A 44 -7.98 -2.59 10.74
C TYR A 44 -6.47 -2.54 10.42
N THR A 45 -6.01 -3.48 9.61
CA THR A 45 -4.66 -3.49 9.04
C THR A 45 -4.77 -3.35 7.53
N THR A 46 -4.18 -2.28 7.00
CA THR A 46 -4.16 -2.02 5.55
C THR A 46 -2.95 -2.66 4.90
N ALA A 47 -3.16 -3.34 3.78
CA ALA A 47 -2.12 -3.78 2.87
C ALA A 47 -2.33 -3.14 1.49
N TRP A 48 -1.24 -2.90 0.77
CA TRP A 48 -1.29 -2.46 -0.62
C TRP A 48 -1.55 -3.63 -1.55
N TRP A 49 -2.44 -3.43 -2.51
CA TRP A 49 -2.77 -4.36 -3.58
C TRP A 49 -2.58 -3.68 -4.92
N GLU A 50 -1.97 -4.39 -5.85
CA GLU A 50 -1.90 -4.03 -7.25
C GLU A 50 -3.10 -4.59 -8.00
N ILE A 51 -3.75 -3.74 -8.78
CA ILE A 51 -4.86 -4.05 -9.66
C ILE A 51 -4.38 -3.79 -11.09
N ASP A 52 -4.68 -4.72 -11.98
CA ASP A 52 -4.44 -4.55 -13.40
C ASP A 52 -5.50 -3.61 -13.99
N PRO A 53 -5.16 -2.40 -14.49
CA PRO A 53 -6.14 -1.46 -15.01
C PRO A 53 -6.92 -2.00 -16.22
N ALA A 54 -6.31 -2.92 -16.98
CA ALA A 54 -6.93 -3.59 -18.12
C ALA A 54 -7.85 -4.77 -17.73
N GLY A 55 -7.85 -5.20 -16.46
CA GLY A 55 -8.67 -6.31 -15.99
C GLY A 55 -8.26 -7.69 -16.53
N THR A 56 -7.05 -7.82 -17.09
CA THR A 56 -6.54 -9.07 -17.68
C THR A 56 -5.89 -9.99 -16.64
N ARG A 57 -5.33 -9.42 -15.58
CA ARG A 57 -4.64 -10.15 -14.51
C ARG A 57 -5.38 -9.98 -13.17
N PRO A 58 -5.42 -11.01 -12.31
CA PRO A 58 -6.03 -10.89 -11.00
C PRO A 58 -5.26 -9.90 -10.11
N ALA A 59 -5.95 -9.28 -9.17
CA ALA A 59 -5.34 -8.39 -8.19
C ALA A 59 -4.31 -9.13 -7.33
N ARG A 60 -3.16 -8.50 -7.07
CA ARG A 60 -2.05 -9.09 -6.31
C ARG A 60 -1.76 -8.26 -5.07
N ARG A 61 -1.71 -8.90 -3.90
CA ARG A 61 -1.24 -8.27 -2.67
C ARG A 61 0.26 -7.99 -2.74
N LEU A 62 0.67 -6.74 -2.51
CA LEU A 62 2.07 -6.30 -2.52
C LEU A 62 2.74 -6.40 -1.16
N THR A 63 1.98 -6.25 -0.08
CA THR A 63 2.54 -6.10 1.27
C THR A 63 1.76 -6.89 2.31
N ARG A 64 2.43 -7.32 3.38
CA ARG A 64 1.85 -8.20 4.42
C ARG A 64 2.13 -7.74 5.87
N SER A 65 2.38 -6.45 6.06
CA SER A 65 2.61 -5.87 7.40
C SER A 65 1.43 -6.11 8.34
N ASN A 66 1.72 -6.50 9.59
CA ASN A 66 0.74 -6.57 10.67
C ASN A 66 0.51 -5.20 11.34
N ARG A 67 1.38 -4.21 11.13
CA ARG A 67 1.25 -2.83 11.66
C ARG A 67 0.39 -1.94 10.77
N GLY A 68 0.13 -2.38 9.54
CA GLY A 68 -0.62 -1.62 8.55
C GLY A 68 0.27 -0.63 7.80
N GLU A 69 -0.31 -0.09 6.73
CA GLU A 69 0.39 0.77 5.79
C GLU A 69 -0.50 1.93 5.36
N ALA A 70 0.14 3.06 5.08
CA ALA A 70 -0.54 4.28 4.73
C ALA A 70 0.26 5.07 3.67
N ALA A 71 -0.34 6.18 3.23
CA ALA A 71 0.25 7.18 2.36
C ALA A 71 1.06 6.61 1.19
N ALA A 72 0.40 6.29 0.07
CA ALA A 72 1.07 5.81 -1.14
C ALA A 72 1.30 6.92 -2.18
N ALA A 73 2.45 6.86 -2.86
CA ALA A 73 2.74 7.63 -4.06
C ALA A 73 3.68 6.87 -5.01
N PHE A 74 3.50 7.04 -6.31
CA PHE A 74 4.41 6.48 -7.30
C PHE A 74 5.56 7.44 -7.61
N THR A 75 6.78 6.91 -7.73
CA THR A 75 7.91 7.64 -8.32
C THR A 75 7.73 7.79 -9.83
N ALA A 76 8.49 8.69 -10.46
CA ALA A 76 8.52 8.80 -11.92
C ALA A 76 8.99 7.50 -12.61
N ALA A 77 9.84 6.71 -11.94
CA ALA A 77 10.29 5.40 -12.39
C ALA A 77 9.23 4.28 -12.20
N GLY A 78 8.11 4.59 -11.54
CA GLY A 78 7.02 3.65 -11.30
C GLY A 78 7.16 2.83 -10.02
N ASP A 79 8.14 3.10 -9.15
CA ASP A 79 8.24 2.48 -7.82
C ASP A 79 7.15 3.01 -6.91
N LEU A 80 6.68 2.16 -5.98
CA LEU A 80 5.67 2.55 -5.00
C LEU A 80 6.33 2.95 -3.70
N LEU A 81 6.22 4.22 -3.32
CA LEU A 81 6.54 4.71 -1.98
C LEU A 81 5.33 4.60 -1.06
N PHE A 82 5.56 4.19 0.18
CA PHE A 82 4.52 4.15 1.21
C PHE A 82 5.08 4.20 2.63
N THR A 83 4.23 4.46 3.63
CA THR A 83 4.65 4.46 5.04
C THR A 83 4.24 3.18 5.76
N SER A 84 5.12 2.68 6.63
CA SER A 84 4.83 1.53 7.50
C SER A 84 5.71 1.55 8.75
N ALA A 85 5.12 1.17 9.88
CA ALA A 85 5.82 0.97 11.16
C ALA A 85 6.24 -0.49 11.40
N ARG A 86 6.32 -1.30 10.33
CA ARG A 86 6.87 -2.66 10.45
C ARG A 86 8.37 -2.57 10.75
N PRO A 87 8.94 -3.55 11.47
CA PRO A 87 10.38 -3.66 11.62
C PRO A 87 11.08 -3.75 10.25
N ASP A 88 12.24 -3.11 10.14
CA ASP A 88 13.14 -3.28 9.00
C ASP A 88 13.82 -4.66 9.10
N PRO A 89 13.67 -5.57 8.12
CA PRO A 89 14.38 -6.85 8.15
C PRO A 89 15.90 -6.69 8.10
N GLU A 90 16.42 -5.56 7.61
CA GLU A 90 17.85 -5.26 7.54
C GLU A 90 18.32 -4.31 8.65
N GLY A 91 17.42 -3.89 9.56
CA GLY A 91 17.73 -2.96 10.65
C GLY A 91 18.26 -3.64 11.91
N GLU A 92 18.78 -2.82 12.84
CA GLU A 92 19.23 -3.30 14.14
C GLU A 92 18.04 -3.74 15.00
N PRO A 93 18.15 -4.86 15.74
CA PRO A 93 17.02 -5.49 16.43
C PRO A 93 16.46 -4.67 17.61
N ASP A 94 17.19 -3.66 18.10
CA ASP A 94 16.85 -2.88 19.29
C ASP A 94 16.30 -1.48 18.98
N ASP A 95 16.11 -1.15 17.70
CA ASP A 95 15.50 0.13 17.31
C ASP A 95 13.99 0.15 17.59
N GLU A 96 13.53 1.21 18.28
CA GLU A 96 12.11 1.41 18.52
C GLU A 96 11.38 1.59 17.17
N PRO A 97 10.32 0.81 16.89
CA PRO A 97 9.68 0.81 15.57
C PRO A 97 8.90 2.10 15.33
N VAL A 98 9.55 3.05 14.67
CA VAL A 98 8.94 4.27 14.13
C VAL A 98 8.36 4.01 12.73
N THR A 99 7.40 4.84 12.32
CA THR A 99 6.87 4.76 10.95
C THR A 99 7.92 5.24 9.96
N ALA A 100 8.42 4.35 9.11
CA ALA A 100 9.43 4.66 8.10
C ALA A 100 8.79 4.86 6.71
N LEU A 101 9.56 5.45 5.79
CA LEU A 101 9.27 5.47 4.36
C LEU A 101 9.87 4.24 3.69
N TRP A 102 9.02 3.50 2.97
CA TRP A 102 9.36 2.27 2.28
C TRP A 102 9.21 2.44 0.78
N LEU A 103 10.01 1.69 0.03
CA LEU A 103 9.93 1.60 -1.43
C LEU A 103 9.69 0.15 -1.84
N GLN A 104 8.68 -0.09 -2.67
CA GLN A 104 8.40 -1.35 -3.37
C GLN A 104 8.78 -1.18 -4.86
N PRO A 105 9.82 -1.87 -5.36
CA PRO A 105 10.31 -1.68 -6.72
C PRO A 105 9.28 -2.01 -7.80
N ALA A 106 9.33 -1.28 -8.91
CA ALA A 106 8.45 -1.51 -10.06
C ALA A 106 8.67 -2.88 -10.73
N ALA A 107 9.91 -3.33 -10.76
CA ALA A 107 10.30 -4.63 -11.31
C ALA A 107 9.90 -5.81 -10.40
N GLY A 108 9.34 -5.55 -9.22
CA GLY A 108 9.17 -6.54 -8.16
C GLY A 108 10.43 -6.70 -7.31
N GLY A 109 10.37 -7.63 -6.36
CA GLY A 109 11.36 -7.79 -5.30
C GLY A 109 10.79 -7.40 -3.93
N ASP A 110 11.66 -7.33 -2.94
CA ASP A 110 11.28 -7.02 -1.57
C ASP A 110 11.26 -5.50 -1.35
N ALA A 111 10.30 -5.06 -0.54
CA ALA A 111 10.19 -3.66 -0.16
C ALA A 111 11.26 -3.32 0.87
N ARG A 112 11.94 -2.19 0.71
CA ARG A 112 13.04 -1.72 1.56
C ARG A 112 12.78 -0.36 2.17
N VAL A 113 13.40 -0.07 3.32
CA VAL A 113 13.37 1.26 3.92
C VAL A 113 14.22 2.21 3.09
N VAL A 114 13.73 3.43 2.87
CA VAL A 114 14.48 4.50 2.20
C VAL A 114 14.69 5.73 3.10
N ALA A 115 13.89 5.88 4.15
CA ALA A 115 14.12 6.88 5.20
C ALA A 115 13.38 6.49 6.49
N SER A 116 14.05 6.65 7.64
CA SER A 116 13.47 6.42 8.97
C SER A 116 13.89 7.54 9.95
N PRO A 117 13.32 8.75 9.82
CA PRO A 117 13.62 9.82 10.77
C PRO A 117 13.11 9.46 12.17
N PRO A 118 13.78 9.87 13.26
CA PRO A 118 13.36 9.54 14.63
C PRO A 118 11.91 9.94 14.98
N GLY A 119 11.37 10.99 14.35
CA GLY A 119 9.97 11.43 14.53
C GLY A 119 8.94 10.66 13.68
N GLY A 120 9.40 9.73 12.84
CA GLY A 120 8.58 9.00 11.89
C GLY A 120 8.11 9.81 10.68
N VAL A 121 7.57 9.10 9.69
CA VAL A 121 7.07 9.65 8.42
C VAL A 121 5.54 9.64 8.44
N ARG A 122 4.92 10.81 8.23
CA ARG A 122 3.44 10.95 8.25
C ARG A 122 2.79 10.97 6.87
N GLY A 123 3.57 11.19 5.81
CA GLY A 123 3.05 11.26 4.45
C GLY A 123 4.17 11.25 3.41
N VAL A 124 3.78 11.12 2.15
CA VAL A 124 4.68 11.14 1.00
C VAL A 124 4.05 11.94 -0.13
N VAL A 125 4.85 12.77 -0.78
CA VAL A 125 4.52 13.45 -2.02
C VAL A 125 5.72 13.29 -2.94
N VAL A 126 5.48 12.96 -4.20
CA VAL A 126 6.51 12.84 -5.23
C VAL A 126 6.42 14.04 -6.15
N SER A 127 7.56 14.69 -6.41
CA SER A 127 7.62 15.79 -7.38
C SER A 127 7.25 15.31 -8.78
N ALA A 128 6.50 16.13 -9.53
CA ALA A 128 6.25 15.86 -10.93
C ALA A 128 7.59 15.82 -11.71
N PRO A 129 7.74 14.95 -12.72
CA PRO A 129 8.90 15.02 -13.59
C PRO A 129 8.93 16.36 -14.32
N GLU A 130 10.14 16.87 -14.57
CA GLU A 130 10.35 18.10 -15.31
C GLU A 130 9.71 17.98 -16.71
N ARG A 131 8.78 18.88 -17.04
CA ARG A 131 8.24 18.96 -18.40
C ARG A 131 9.18 19.84 -19.20
N SER A 132 10.02 19.24 -20.04
CA SER A 132 10.80 20.00 -21.02
C SER A 132 9.82 20.60 -22.04
N CYS A 133 9.54 21.90 -21.91
CA CYS A 133 8.85 22.66 -22.94
C CYS A 133 9.80 22.84 -24.12
N SER A 134 9.74 21.97 -25.12
CA SER A 134 10.34 22.30 -26.42
C SER A 134 9.48 23.41 -27.04
N ALA A 135 9.93 24.66 -26.94
CA ALA A 135 9.38 25.72 -27.77
C ALA A 135 9.66 25.35 -29.24
N ARG A 136 8.63 24.89 -29.94
CA ARG A 136 8.67 24.81 -31.41
C ARG A 136 8.84 26.25 -31.90
N ARG A 137 9.99 26.53 -32.51
CA ARG A 137 10.21 27.75 -33.30
C ARG A 137 9.49 27.63 -34.64
#